data_AF-Q3E7G4-F1
#
_entry.id   AF-Q3E7G4-F1
#
_cell.length_a   1.000
_cell.length_b   1.000
_cell.length_c   1.000
_cell.angle_alpha   90.00
_cell.angle_beta   90.00
_cell.angle_gamma   90.00
#
_symmetry.space_group_name_H-M   'P 1'
#
loop_
_entity.id
_entity.type
_entity.pdbx_description
1 polymer ?
#
loop_
_entity_poly.entity_id
_entity_poly.type
_entity_poly.pdbx_seq_one_letter_code
_entity_poly.pdbx_strand_id
1 'polypeptide(L)'
;MIPLQGYSLITSLYQYNFQSEEVFMAMEERVWTGCDQLSRWWKEDLNALRDAMWFNAGHPVKISFKKETACSNTVKQLLVKSGLGSAAAMLPYLEPEVRKAKTYISHLETVSPMINKVGGGRYKWETLFEMMAYLENFPIWMSKEIVTVNNAPTHLRSLDTREKVVASIKEYCMRNACNIALYFGFYMVMVEKGDQFDGAKNLKKVYSLMALKKSHFGCYLTGTELFLDYCAYKAKQSDTTGVSRRMRMRDKAEEETCK
;
A
#
# COMPACT_ATOMS: atom_id res chain seq x y z
N MET A 1 -5.41 -18.50 -11.75
CA MET A 1 -4.37 -18.34 -10.72
C MET A 1 -2.95 -18.67 -11.18
N ILE A 2 -2.65 -19.66 -12.04
CA ILE A 2 -1.26 -19.93 -12.48
C ILE A 2 -0.54 -18.77 -13.18
N PRO A 3 -1.20 -17.81 -13.87
CA PRO A 3 -0.49 -16.60 -14.30
C PRO A 3 -0.02 -15.74 -13.11
N LEU A 4 -0.79 -15.77 -12.02
CA LEU A 4 -0.71 -14.93 -10.82
C LEU A 4 0.16 -15.57 -9.72
N GLN A 5 -0.07 -16.84 -9.41
CA GLN A 5 0.68 -17.68 -8.50
C GLN A 5 1.84 -18.40 -9.17
N GLY A 6 1.82 -18.67 -10.48
CA GLY A 6 3.03 -19.10 -11.19
C GLY A 6 4.11 -18.03 -11.16
N TYR A 7 3.73 -16.74 -11.21
CA TYR A 7 4.68 -15.66 -10.95
C TYR A 7 5.09 -15.61 -9.47
N SER A 8 4.17 -15.81 -8.51
CA SER A 8 4.51 -15.96 -7.09
C SER A 8 5.43 -17.15 -6.80
N LEU A 9 5.34 -18.26 -7.52
CA LEU A 9 6.27 -19.39 -7.41
C LEU A 9 7.64 -19.04 -7.97
N ILE A 10 7.67 -18.33 -9.10
CA ILE A 10 8.91 -17.83 -9.70
C ILE A 10 9.59 -16.78 -8.79
N THR A 11 8.83 -15.98 -8.04
CA THR A 11 9.42 -14.87 -7.25
C THR A 11 9.46 -15.09 -5.73
N SER A 12 8.67 -16.00 -5.17
CA SER A 12 8.50 -16.12 -3.71
C SER A 12 8.45 -17.54 -3.14
N LEU A 13 8.60 -18.60 -3.97
CA LEU A 13 8.74 -20.01 -3.53
C LEU A 13 7.62 -20.53 -2.58
N TYR A 14 6.43 -19.92 -2.53
CA TYR A 14 5.31 -20.44 -1.73
C TYR A 14 4.61 -21.63 -2.42
N GLN A 15 4.34 -22.68 -1.65
CA GLN A 15 3.56 -23.87 -2.05
C GLN A 15 2.03 -23.65 -1.89
N TYR A 16 1.22 -24.27 -2.75
CA TYR A 16 -0.24 -24.09 -2.93
C TYR A 16 -1.14 -24.68 -1.79
N ASN A 17 -2.41 -24.22 -1.68
CA ASN A 17 -3.46 -24.74 -0.77
C ASN A 17 -4.88 -24.76 -1.41
N PHE A 18 -5.92 -25.32 -0.76
CA PHE A 18 -7.29 -25.49 -1.35
C PHE A 18 -7.96 -24.21 -1.85
N GLN A 19 -7.77 -23.06 -1.16
CA GLN A 19 -8.31 -21.76 -1.61
C GLN A 19 -7.79 -21.32 -2.98
N SER A 20 -6.67 -21.90 -3.38
CA SER A 20 -6.04 -21.64 -4.65
C SER A 20 -6.83 -22.32 -5.80
N GLU A 21 -7.50 -23.45 -5.57
CA GLU A 21 -8.26 -24.19 -6.59
C GLU A 21 -9.48 -23.41 -7.12
N GLU A 22 -10.31 -22.82 -6.25
CA GLU A 22 -11.47 -22.01 -6.68
C GLU A 22 -11.06 -20.82 -7.56
N VAL A 23 -9.93 -20.19 -7.21
CA VAL A 23 -9.35 -19.08 -7.98
C VAL A 23 -8.79 -19.57 -9.31
N PHE A 24 -8.30 -20.80 -9.37
CA PHE A 24 -7.90 -21.44 -10.62
C PHE A 24 -9.12 -21.61 -11.54
N MET A 25 -10.18 -22.26 -11.04
CA MET A 25 -11.40 -22.55 -11.78
C MET A 25 -12.04 -21.29 -12.39
N ALA A 26 -12.24 -20.23 -11.60
CA ALA A 26 -12.89 -19.04 -12.14
C ALA A 26 -11.98 -18.18 -13.04
N MET A 27 -10.65 -18.31 -12.93
CA MET A 27 -9.75 -17.78 -13.97
C MET A 27 -9.86 -18.60 -15.25
N GLU A 28 -9.78 -19.94 -15.15
CA GLU A 28 -9.92 -20.91 -16.24
C GLU A 28 -11.17 -20.62 -17.08
N GLU A 29 -12.33 -20.56 -16.42
CA GLU A 29 -13.62 -20.34 -17.04
C GLU A 29 -13.78 -18.96 -17.69
N ARG A 30 -13.15 -17.90 -17.16
CA ARG A 30 -13.39 -16.52 -17.64
C ARG A 30 -12.29 -15.95 -18.52
N VAL A 31 -11.07 -16.45 -18.41
CA VAL A 31 -9.89 -15.94 -19.12
C VAL A 31 -9.40 -16.94 -20.16
N TRP A 32 -9.48 -18.24 -19.89
CA TRP A 32 -8.82 -19.26 -20.72
C TRP A 32 -9.75 -19.96 -21.71
N THR A 33 -11.03 -20.15 -21.37
CA THR A 33 -12.07 -20.69 -22.29
C THR A 33 -12.20 -19.90 -23.59
N GLY A 34 -11.99 -18.57 -23.55
CA GLY A 34 -12.01 -17.72 -24.74
C GLY A 34 -10.76 -17.80 -25.62
N CYS A 35 -9.75 -18.59 -25.23
CA CYS A 35 -8.56 -18.80 -26.04
C CYS A 35 -8.74 -20.05 -26.91
N ASP A 36 -8.96 -19.86 -28.22
CA ASP A 36 -9.22 -20.96 -29.16
C ASP A 36 -8.13 -22.05 -29.13
N GLN A 37 -6.86 -21.65 -28.95
CA GLN A 37 -5.72 -22.58 -28.86
C GLN A 37 -5.79 -23.48 -27.62
N LEU A 38 -6.36 -22.99 -26.53
CA LEU A 38 -6.55 -23.77 -25.31
C LEU A 38 -7.84 -24.58 -25.39
N SER A 39 -8.91 -24.03 -25.95
CA SER A 39 -10.24 -24.67 -25.99
C SER A 39 -10.25 -26.07 -26.63
N ARG A 40 -9.41 -26.32 -27.66
CA ARG A 40 -9.25 -27.65 -28.28
C ARG A 40 -8.41 -28.59 -27.43
N TRP A 41 -7.36 -28.07 -26.80
CA TRP A 41 -6.45 -28.81 -25.94
C TRP A 41 -7.11 -29.28 -24.63
N TRP A 42 -8.07 -28.49 -24.11
CA TRP A 42 -8.80 -28.78 -22.88
C TRP A 42 -9.84 -29.90 -22.97
N LYS A 43 -10.23 -30.34 -24.17
CA LYS A 43 -11.27 -31.36 -24.35
C LYS A 43 -10.77 -32.80 -24.13
N GLU A 44 -9.47 -33.01 -23.95
CA GLU A 44 -8.89 -34.36 -23.99
C GLU A 44 -8.90 -35.06 -22.62
N ASP A 45 -8.52 -34.40 -21.51
CA ASP A 45 -8.66 -34.93 -20.15
C ASP A 45 -8.40 -33.83 -19.10
N LEU A 46 -9.47 -33.32 -18.50
CA LEU A 46 -9.43 -32.18 -17.57
C LEU A 46 -8.66 -32.48 -16.27
N ASN A 47 -8.64 -33.73 -15.81
CA ASN A 47 -7.98 -34.12 -14.56
C ASN A 47 -6.48 -34.35 -14.76
N ALA A 48 -6.09 -35.06 -15.82
CA ALA A 48 -4.67 -35.24 -16.16
C ALA A 48 -3.99 -33.90 -16.48
N LEU A 49 -4.71 -32.96 -17.11
CA LEU A 49 -4.26 -31.59 -17.33
C LEU A 49 -4.09 -30.82 -16.02
N ARG A 50 -5.07 -30.91 -15.10
CA ARG A 50 -4.94 -30.31 -13.77
C ARG A 50 -3.72 -30.86 -13.06
N ASP A 51 -3.53 -32.17 -13.00
CA ASP A 51 -2.36 -32.81 -12.38
C ASP A 51 -1.04 -32.39 -13.05
N ALA A 52 -0.99 -32.33 -14.39
CA ALA A 52 0.20 -31.89 -15.11
C ALA A 52 0.52 -30.41 -14.86
N MET A 53 -0.51 -29.55 -14.75
CA MET A 53 -0.38 -28.13 -14.42
C MET A 53 -0.11 -27.89 -12.93
N TRP A 54 -0.49 -28.82 -12.07
CA TRP A 54 -0.39 -28.82 -10.60
C TRP A 54 0.96 -29.31 -10.10
N PHE A 55 1.48 -30.41 -10.67
CA PHE A 55 2.75 -31.02 -10.27
C PHE A 55 3.96 -30.50 -11.03
N ASN A 56 3.83 -30.19 -12.32
CA ASN A 56 4.95 -29.74 -13.14
C ASN A 56 4.75 -28.27 -13.53
N ALA A 57 5.68 -27.41 -13.12
CA ALA A 57 5.69 -25.97 -13.38
C ALA A 57 5.90 -25.59 -14.87
N GLY A 58 5.22 -26.26 -15.79
CA GLY A 58 5.36 -26.16 -17.25
C GLY A 58 4.05 -25.82 -17.96
N HIS A 59 3.17 -24.99 -17.37
CA HIS A 59 1.99 -24.48 -18.08
C HIS A 59 2.44 -23.92 -19.45
N PRO A 60 1.84 -24.33 -20.59
CA PRO A 60 2.30 -24.00 -21.96
C PRO A 60 2.26 -22.51 -22.31
N VAL A 61 1.85 -21.69 -21.36
CA VAL A 61 1.64 -20.28 -21.56
C VAL A 61 2.94 -19.54 -21.31
N LYS A 62 3.30 -18.74 -22.31
CA LYS A 62 4.51 -17.91 -22.29
C LYS A 62 4.57 -17.10 -20.99
N ILE A 63 5.76 -17.06 -20.40
CA ILE A 63 6.02 -16.29 -19.16
C ILE A 63 5.62 -14.82 -19.34
N SER A 64 5.80 -14.26 -20.54
CA SER A 64 5.36 -12.90 -20.88
C SER A 64 3.87 -12.68 -20.65
N PHE A 65 3.01 -13.60 -21.12
CA PHE A 65 1.56 -13.53 -20.91
C PHE A 65 1.19 -13.69 -19.43
N LYS A 66 1.91 -14.56 -18.70
CA LYS A 66 1.73 -14.68 -17.23
C LYS A 66 2.04 -13.37 -16.51
N LYS A 67 3.14 -12.71 -16.88
CA LYS A 67 3.52 -11.39 -16.34
C LYS A 67 2.48 -10.33 -16.68
N GLU A 68 2.02 -10.28 -17.93
CA GLU A 68 1.02 -9.32 -18.40
C GLU A 68 -0.30 -9.45 -17.63
N THR A 69 -0.85 -10.66 -17.55
CA THR A 69 -2.09 -10.93 -16.81
C THR A 69 -1.93 -10.67 -15.31
N ALA A 70 -0.77 -10.99 -14.72
CA ALA A 70 -0.45 -10.64 -13.34
C ALA A 70 -0.34 -9.13 -13.10
N CYS A 71 -0.08 -8.32 -14.13
CA CYS A 71 -0.01 -6.86 -14.02
C CYS A 71 -1.28 -6.14 -14.51
N SER A 72 -2.29 -6.88 -14.97
CA SER A 72 -3.48 -6.32 -15.61
C SER A 72 -4.57 -5.91 -14.62
N ASN A 73 -4.97 -4.64 -14.66
CA ASN A 73 -6.15 -4.14 -13.95
C ASN A 73 -7.45 -4.75 -14.50
N THR A 74 -7.51 -5.08 -15.79
CA THR A 74 -8.67 -5.73 -16.39
C THR A 74 -8.90 -7.11 -15.77
N VAL A 75 -7.83 -7.89 -15.64
CA VAL A 75 -7.88 -9.22 -14.99
C VAL A 75 -8.31 -9.08 -13.53
N LYS A 76 -7.81 -8.07 -12.80
CA LYS A 76 -8.29 -7.75 -11.45
C LYS A 76 -9.80 -7.55 -11.39
N GLN A 77 -10.34 -6.71 -12.26
CA GLN A 77 -11.76 -6.42 -12.29
C GLN A 77 -12.61 -7.66 -12.64
N LEU A 78 -12.12 -8.52 -13.54
CA LEU A 78 -12.76 -9.79 -13.83
C LEU A 78 -12.82 -10.68 -12.58
N LEU A 79 -11.72 -10.80 -11.82
CA LEU A 79 -11.69 -11.57 -10.57
C LEU A 79 -12.64 -11.00 -9.51
N VAL A 80 -12.70 -9.68 -9.33
CA VAL A 80 -13.67 -9.04 -8.42
C VAL A 80 -15.11 -9.39 -8.81
N LYS A 81 -15.45 -9.23 -10.10
CA LYS A 81 -16.76 -9.61 -10.64
C LYS A 81 -17.05 -11.11 -10.58
N SER A 82 -16.05 -11.93 -10.26
CA SER A 82 -16.18 -13.38 -10.07
C SER A 82 -16.39 -13.79 -8.62
N GLY A 83 -16.41 -12.84 -7.68
CA GLY A 83 -16.39 -13.15 -6.25
C GLY A 83 -15.00 -13.58 -5.75
N LEU A 84 -13.97 -13.59 -6.60
CA LEU A 84 -12.60 -13.96 -6.24
C LEU A 84 -11.82 -12.77 -5.65
N GLY A 85 -12.38 -12.15 -4.62
CA GLY A 85 -11.83 -10.94 -3.99
C GLY A 85 -10.42 -11.14 -3.43
N SER A 86 -10.13 -12.32 -2.86
CA SER A 86 -8.80 -12.67 -2.31
C SER A 86 -7.72 -12.66 -3.40
N ALA A 87 -7.99 -13.26 -4.56
CA ALA A 87 -7.08 -13.26 -5.70
C ALA A 87 -6.97 -11.88 -6.35
N ALA A 88 -8.09 -11.17 -6.48
CA ALA A 88 -8.10 -9.81 -7.00
C ALA A 88 -7.28 -8.84 -6.12
N ALA A 89 -7.25 -9.05 -4.81
CA ALA A 89 -6.46 -8.23 -3.87
C ALA A 89 -4.94 -8.35 -4.10
N MET A 90 -4.48 -9.44 -4.73
CA MET A 90 -3.09 -9.63 -5.10
C MET A 90 -2.71 -8.94 -6.43
N LEU A 91 -3.70 -8.37 -7.14
CA LEU A 91 -3.52 -7.69 -8.42
C LEU A 91 -3.64 -6.16 -8.35
N PRO A 92 -2.98 -5.43 -9.29
CA PRO A 92 -1.89 -5.93 -10.12
C PRO A 92 -0.70 -6.33 -9.24
N TYR A 93 0.10 -7.29 -9.71
CA TYR A 93 1.30 -7.71 -9.03
C TYR A 93 2.21 -6.51 -8.81
N LEU A 94 2.78 -6.45 -7.62
CA LEU A 94 3.80 -5.50 -7.21
C LEU A 94 4.77 -6.26 -6.33
N GLU A 95 6.05 -5.91 -6.43
CA GLU A 95 7.07 -6.41 -5.51
C GLU A 95 6.67 -6.07 -4.06
N PRO A 96 6.98 -6.95 -3.10
CA PRO A 96 6.63 -6.74 -1.69
C PRO A 96 7.06 -5.36 -1.16
N GLU A 97 8.25 -4.92 -1.56
CA GLU A 97 8.84 -3.62 -1.23
C GLU A 97 8.04 -2.45 -1.80
N VAL A 98 7.58 -2.56 -3.05
CA VAL A 98 6.77 -1.54 -3.72
C VAL A 98 5.38 -1.46 -3.10
N ARG A 99 4.77 -2.62 -2.78
CA ARG A 99 3.50 -2.67 -2.06
C ARG A 99 3.61 -2.03 -0.68
N LYS A 100 4.69 -2.33 0.05
CA LYS A 100 4.99 -1.73 1.35
C LYS A 100 5.17 -0.21 1.24
N ALA A 101 5.93 0.26 0.25
CA ALA A 101 6.10 1.69 -0.02
C ALA A 101 4.77 2.40 -0.32
N LYS A 102 3.88 1.79 -1.13
CA LYS A 102 2.52 2.33 -1.36
C LYS A 102 1.70 2.43 -0.08
N THR A 103 1.78 1.45 0.82
CA THR A 103 1.13 1.56 2.12
C THR A 103 1.69 2.72 2.93
N TYR A 104 3.01 2.87 2.94
CA TYR A 104 3.68 3.94 3.68
C TYR A 104 3.29 5.32 3.14
N ILE A 105 3.29 5.51 1.82
CA ILE A 105 2.79 6.72 1.19
C ILE A 105 1.35 7.01 1.65
N SER A 106 0.45 6.04 1.48
CA SER A 106 -0.96 6.24 1.85
C SER A 106 -1.13 6.57 3.33
N HIS A 107 -0.31 5.98 4.20
CA HIS A 107 -0.28 6.30 5.63
C HIS A 107 0.20 7.73 5.86
N LEU A 108 1.33 8.11 5.26
CA LEU A 108 1.93 9.43 5.45
C LEU A 108 1.04 10.55 4.90
N GLU A 109 0.39 10.36 3.75
CA GLU A 109 -0.61 11.29 3.21
C GLU A 109 -1.79 11.49 4.17
N THR A 110 -2.21 10.42 4.85
CA THR A 110 -3.32 10.46 5.82
C THR A 110 -2.94 11.28 7.05
N VAL A 111 -1.71 11.14 7.56
CA VAL A 111 -1.29 11.76 8.83
C VAL A 111 -0.64 13.13 8.65
N SER A 112 -0.04 13.40 7.48
CA SER A 112 0.73 14.63 7.21
C SER A 112 -0.01 15.93 7.54
N PRO A 113 -1.30 16.10 7.19
CA PRO A 113 -2.05 17.32 7.54
C PRO A 113 -2.11 17.58 9.04
N MET A 114 -2.11 16.52 9.87
CA MET A 114 -2.14 16.65 11.32
C MET A 114 -0.74 16.85 11.90
N ILE A 115 0.27 16.12 11.44
CA ILE A 115 1.67 16.31 11.88
C ILE A 115 2.12 17.76 11.66
N ASN A 116 1.81 18.33 10.49
CA ASN A 116 2.15 19.71 10.17
C ASN A 116 1.47 20.73 11.11
N LYS A 117 0.28 20.41 11.66
CA LYS A 117 -0.42 21.26 12.64
C LYS A 117 0.19 21.18 14.04
N VAL A 118 0.80 20.05 14.41
CA VAL A 118 1.48 19.88 15.72
C VAL A 118 2.89 20.50 15.70
N GLY A 119 3.37 20.96 14.54
CA GLY A 119 4.75 21.46 14.40
C GLY A 119 5.77 20.34 14.17
N GLY A 120 5.31 19.12 13.86
CA GLY A 120 6.19 18.09 13.31
C GLY A 120 6.77 18.61 12.00
N GLY A 121 8.08 18.54 11.84
CA GLY A 121 8.79 19.14 10.71
C GLY A 121 8.25 18.70 9.35
N ARG A 122 8.66 19.39 8.28
CA ARG A 122 8.39 18.95 6.90
C ARG A 122 9.20 17.68 6.63
N TYR A 123 8.64 16.52 6.96
CA TYR A 123 9.24 15.26 6.55
C TYR A 123 9.05 15.12 5.05
N LYS A 124 10.19 15.16 4.36
CA LYS A 124 10.24 15.15 2.92
C LYS A 124 10.09 13.74 2.38
N TRP A 125 8.85 13.28 2.29
CA TRP A 125 8.50 12.02 1.63
C TRP A 125 8.50 12.16 0.11
N GLU A 126 8.74 13.36 -0.43
CA GLU A 126 8.81 13.63 -1.87
C GLU A 126 9.80 12.69 -2.55
N THR A 127 10.91 12.33 -1.90
CA THR A 127 11.85 11.35 -2.44
C THR A 127 11.20 9.97 -2.68
N LEU A 128 10.36 9.48 -1.76
CA LEU A 128 9.66 8.21 -1.97
C LEU A 128 8.60 8.33 -3.07
N PHE A 129 7.91 9.46 -3.15
CA PHE A 129 6.98 9.75 -4.26
C PHE A 129 7.71 9.80 -5.61
N GLU A 130 8.84 10.48 -5.67
CA GLU A 130 9.70 10.58 -6.85
C GLU A 130 10.23 9.20 -7.26
N MET A 131 10.71 8.38 -6.32
CA MET A 131 11.13 7.00 -6.60
C MET A 131 9.98 6.14 -7.11
N MET A 132 8.78 6.29 -6.54
CA MET A 132 7.59 5.54 -6.95
C MET A 132 7.08 5.97 -8.33
N ALA A 133 7.12 7.25 -8.66
CA ALA A 133 6.83 7.77 -9.99
C ALA A 133 7.89 7.34 -11.01
N TYR A 134 9.17 7.37 -10.61
CA TYR A 134 10.28 6.94 -11.44
C TYR A 134 10.19 5.45 -11.80
N LEU A 135 9.74 4.61 -10.85
CA LEU A 135 9.48 3.18 -11.05
C LEU A 135 8.46 2.89 -12.18
N GLU A 136 7.57 3.83 -12.50
CA GLU A 136 6.59 3.68 -13.60
C GLU A 136 7.27 3.61 -14.97
N ASN A 137 8.47 4.17 -15.12
CA ASN A 137 9.26 4.08 -16.36
C ASN A 137 9.83 2.67 -16.60
N PHE A 138 9.72 1.76 -15.61
CA PHE A 138 10.27 0.42 -15.68
C PHE A 138 9.18 -0.63 -15.46
N PRO A 139 8.31 -0.92 -16.44
CA PRO A 139 7.22 -1.87 -16.27
C PRO A 139 7.70 -3.28 -15.88
N ILE A 140 6.98 -3.97 -14.99
CA ILE A 140 7.32 -5.32 -14.48
C ILE A 140 7.47 -6.35 -15.61
N TRP A 141 6.70 -6.18 -16.69
CA TRP A 141 6.68 -7.10 -17.82
C TRP A 141 7.83 -6.87 -18.80
N MET A 142 8.51 -5.72 -18.75
CA MET A 142 9.62 -5.41 -19.64
C MET A 142 10.86 -6.24 -19.24
N SER A 143 11.69 -6.61 -20.22
CA SER A 143 13.00 -7.25 -19.99
C SER A 143 13.90 -6.34 -19.14
N LYS A 144 14.96 -6.91 -18.55
CA LYS A 144 15.99 -6.19 -17.75
C LYS A 144 16.85 -5.23 -18.59
N GLU A 145 16.28 -4.64 -19.63
CA GLU A 145 16.94 -3.68 -20.47
C GLU A 145 17.14 -2.37 -19.71
N ILE A 146 18.30 -1.76 -19.92
CA ILE A 146 18.64 -0.46 -19.38
C ILE A 146 17.74 0.56 -20.07
N VAL A 147 16.87 1.22 -19.30
CA VAL A 147 16.00 2.28 -19.82
C VAL A 147 16.61 3.62 -19.45
N THR A 148 16.99 4.39 -20.47
CA THR A 148 17.42 5.78 -20.28
C THR A 148 16.19 6.67 -20.10
N VAL A 149 15.91 7.06 -18.86
CA VAL A 149 14.86 8.05 -18.58
C VAL A 149 15.42 9.46 -18.79
N ASN A 150 14.98 10.11 -19.88
CA ASN A 150 15.34 11.50 -20.16
C ASN A 150 14.82 12.42 -19.03
N ASN A 151 15.61 13.42 -18.64
CA ASN A 151 15.30 14.38 -17.58
C ASN A 151 15.11 13.79 -16.17
N ALA A 152 15.62 12.59 -15.89
CA ALA A 152 15.58 12.04 -14.53
C ALA A 152 16.29 12.96 -13.52
N PRO A 153 15.73 13.13 -12.29
CA PRO A 153 16.39 13.81 -11.19
C PRO A 153 17.80 13.25 -10.95
N THR A 154 18.77 14.11 -10.64
CA THR A 154 20.19 13.72 -10.54
C THR A 154 20.43 12.50 -9.65
N HIS A 155 19.70 12.39 -8.54
CA HIS A 155 19.84 11.30 -7.57
C HIS A 155 19.19 9.97 -8.01
N LEU A 156 18.40 9.95 -9.09
CA LEU A 156 17.75 8.76 -9.64
C LEU A 156 18.43 8.26 -10.93
N ARG A 157 19.30 9.06 -11.55
CA ARG A 157 19.94 8.74 -12.85
C ARG A 157 20.73 7.43 -12.84
N SER A 158 21.25 7.01 -11.70
CA SER A 158 21.99 5.75 -11.57
C SER A 158 21.10 4.52 -11.44
N LEU A 159 19.78 4.71 -11.26
CA LEU A 159 18.78 3.64 -11.07
C LEU A 159 18.17 3.24 -12.42
N ASP A 160 19.02 2.80 -13.34
CA ASP A 160 18.70 2.52 -14.75
C ASP A 160 17.98 1.17 -15.00
N THR A 161 17.66 0.42 -13.95
CA THR A 161 16.84 -0.80 -14.02
C THR A 161 15.78 -0.84 -12.93
N ARG A 162 14.69 -1.58 -13.18
CA ARG A 162 13.62 -1.78 -12.19
C ARG A 162 14.17 -2.32 -10.87
N GLU A 163 15.08 -3.29 -10.91
CA GLU A 163 15.66 -3.90 -9.71
C GLU A 163 16.41 -2.87 -8.86
N LYS A 164 17.17 -1.96 -9.49
CA LYS A 164 17.87 -0.89 -8.78
C LYS A 164 16.89 0.10 -8.14
N VAL A 165 15.83 0.48 -8.86
CA VAL A 165 14.79 1.35 -8.30
C VAL A 165 14.08 0.68 -7.11
N VAL A 166 13.69 -0.59 -7.24
CA VAL A 166 13.05 -1.35 -6.16
C VAL A 166 13.99 -1.50 -4.95
N ALA A 167 15.27 -1.76 -5.17
CA ALA A 167 16.27 -1.82 -4.11
C ALA A 167 16.44 -0.47 -3.39
N SER A 168 16.44 0.64 -4.13
CA SER A 168 16.50 1.99 -3.55
C SER A 168 15.26 2.32 -2.71
N ILE A 169 14.06 1.95 -3.19
CA ILE A 169 12.80 2.07 -2.44
C ILE A 169 12.87 1.27 -1.14
N LYS A 170 13.38 0.03 -1.19
CA LYS A 170 13.57 -0.83 -0.02
C LYS A 170 14.45 -0.16 1.02
N GLU A 171 15.61 0.33 0.58
CA GLU A 171 16.58 0.99 1.44
C GLU A 171 15.99 2.27 2.07
N TYR A 172 15.31 3.10 1.28
CA TYR A 172 14.64 4.29 1.78
C TYR A 172 13.60 3.93 2.87
N CYS A 173 12.78 2.91 2.62
CA CYS A 173 11.78 2.44 3.58
C CYS A 173 12.41 1.87 4.86
N MET A 174 13.58 1.24 4.77
CA MET A 174 14.32 0.74 5.93
C MET A 174 14.91 1.90 6.75
N ARG A 175 15.59 2.85 6.09
CA ARG A 175 16.20 4.02 6.75
C ARG A 175 15.15 4.89 7.46
N ASN A 176 13.93 4.96 6.94
CA ASN A 176 12.85 5.76 7.51
C ASN A 176 11.86 4.97 8.37
N ALA A 177 12.12 3.68 8.64
CA ALA A 177 11.16 2.81 9.32
C ALA A 177 10.73 3.36 10.70
N CYS A 178 11.65 3.84 11.53
CA CYS A 178 11.32 4.44 12.83
C CYS A 178 10.39 5.67 12.70
N ASN A 179 10.65 6.57 11.75
CA ASN A 179 9.81 7.74 11.53
C ASN A 179 8.39 7.35 11.11
N ILE A 180 8.28 6.35 10.22
CA ILE A 180 6.98 5.85 9.77
C ILE A 180 6.24 5.16 10.93
N ALA A 181 6.96 4.45 11.80
CA ALA A 181 6.40 3.82 12.99
C ALA A 181 5.87 4.84 13.99
N LEU A 182 6.62 5.93 14.21
CA LEU A 182 6.18 7.08 15.02
C LEU A 182 4.87 7.65 14.48
N TYR A 183 4.78 7.93 13.18
CA TYR A 183 3.53 8.42 12.60
C TYR A 183 2.40 7.42 12.63
N PHE A 184 2.72 6.12 12.62
CA PHE A 184 1.72 5.07 12.80
C PHE A 184 1.16 5.05 14.23
N GLY A 185 1.98 5.29 15.25
CA GLY A 185 1.53 5.49 16.64
C GLY A 185 0.59 6.67 16.78
N PHE A 186 1.01 7.83 16.27
CA PHE A 186 0.22 9.06 16.28
C PHE A 186 -1.15 8.85 15.62
N TYR A 187 -1.16 8.23 14.43
CA TYR A 187 -2.37 7.89 13.71
C TYR A 187 -3.31 6.96 14.48
N MET A 188 -2.78 5.93 15.14
CA MET A 188 -3.60 4.96 15.86
C MET A 188 -4.42 5.64 16.97
N VAL A 189 -3.78 6.49 17.77
CA VAL A 189 -4.47 7.24 18.83
C VAL A 189 -5.45 8.24 18.25
N MET A 190 -5.08 8.95 17.18
CA MET A 190 -5.96 9.89 16.50
C MET A 190 -7.29 9.23 16.09
N VAL A 191 -7.22 8.04 15.48
CA VAL A 191 -8.44 7.32 15.08
C VAL A 191 -9.16 6.68 16.27
N GLU A 192 -8.48 6.35 17.37
CA GLU A 192 -9.12 5.87 18.60
C GLU A 192 -9.85 6.97 19.37
N LYS A 193 -9.30 8.19 19.41
CA LYS A 193 -9.90 9.35 20.07
C LYS A 193 -11.09 9.92 19.31
N GLY A 194 -11.38 9.41 18.11
CA GLY A 194 -12.59 9.74 17.37
C GLY A 194 -12.61 11.16 16.81
N ASP A 195 -11.45 11.84 16.73
CA ASP A 195 -11.33 13.02 15.88
C ASP A 195 -11.78 12.56 14.49
N GLN A 196 -12.88 13.14 14.01
CA GLN A 196 -13.46 12.90 12.69
C GLN A 196 -12.44 13.30 11.62
N PHE A 197 -11.44 12.46 11.41
CA PHE A 197 -10.60 12.56 10.25
C PHE A 197 -11.36 11.84 9.13
N ASP A 198 -12.10 12.60 8.33
CA ASP A 198 -12.85 12.10 7.17
C ASP A 198 -11.95 11.32 6.18
N GLY A 199 -10.62 11.52 6.26
CA GLY A 199 -9.62 10.79 5.50
C GLY A 199 -9.14 9.48 6.14
N ALA A 200 -9.72 9.01 7.26
CA ALA A 200 -9.26 7.83 7.97
C ALA A 200 -9.48 6.56 7.13
N LYS A 201 -8.51 6.26 6.27
CA LYS A 201 -8.40 4.96 5.58
C LYS A 201 -8.32 3.87 6.64
N ASN A 202 -8.84 2.66 6.41
CA ASN A 202 -8.75 1.54 7.35
C ASN A 202 -7.33 0.95 7.42
N LEU A 203 -6.36 1.77 7.85
CA LEU A 203 -4.93 1.43 7.91
C LEU A 203 -4.57 0.61 9.16
N LYS A 204 -5.45 0.60 10.17
CA LYS A 204 -5.26 -0.11 11.45
C LYS A 204 -4.91 -1.59 11.30
N LYS A 205 -5.43 -2.24 10.26
CA LYS A 205 -5.28 -3.69 10.02
C LYS A 205 -4.28 -4.03 8.90
N VAL A 206 -3.57 -3.04 8.36
CA VAL A 206 -2.66 -3.29 7.25
C VAL A 206 -1.40 -3.99 7.75
N TYR A 207 -1.10 -5.15 7.18
CA TYR A 207 -0.03 -6.04 7.61
C TYR A 207 1.35 -5.34 7.72
N SER A 208 1.72 -4.54 6.71
CA SER A 208 3.02 -3.85 6.68
C SER A 208 3.19 -2.84 7.82
N LEU A 209 2.13 -2.13 8.21
CA LEU A 209 2.14 -1.21 9.35
C LEU A 209 2.15 -1.95 10.69
N MET A 210 1.43 -3.07 10.78
CA MET A 210 1.47 -3.93 11.97
C MET A 210 2.84 -4.59 12.18
N ALA A 211 3.49 -5.03 11.10
CA ALA A 211 4.87 -5.50 11.14
C ALA A 211 5.85 -4.38 11.54
N LEU A 212 5.59 -3.15 11.08
CA LEU A 212 6.37 -1.99 11.47
C LEU A 212 6.24 -1.67 12.96
N LYS A 213 5.02 -1.69 13.51
CA LYS A 213 4.76 -1.56 14.95
C LYS A 213 5.55 -2.59 15.77
N LYS A 214 5.56 -3.86 15.34
CA LYS A 214 6.30 -4.91 16.05
C LYS A 214 7.81 -4.69 16.03
N SER A 215 8.37 -4.29 14.88
CA SER A 215 9.82 -4.11 14.72
C SER A 215 10.36 -2.80 15.32
N HIS A 216 9.55 -1.74 15.36
CA HIS A 216 9.93 -0.41 15.82
C HIS A 216 8.98 0.08 16.92
N PHE A 217 8.73 -0.78 17.91
CA PHE A 217 7.73 -0.53 18.95
C PHE A 217 7.99 0.74 19.75
N GLY A 218 9.25 1.04 20.09
CA GLY A 218 9.63 2.27 20.80
C GLY A 218 9.20 3.52 20.04
N CYS A 219 9.53 3.61 18.75
CA CYS A 219 9.13 4.76 17.92
C CYS A 219 7.61 4.88 17.82
N TYR A 220 6.90 3.74 17.67
CA TYR A 220 5.44 3.70 17.68
C TYR A 220 4.84 4.21 19.00
N LEU A 221 5.42 3.86 20.15
CA LEU A 221 4.96 4.34 21.45
C LEU A 221 5.16 5.85 21.59
N THR A 222 6.33 6.37 21.20
CA THR A 222 6.59 7.82 21.18
C THR A 222 5.57 8.57 20.31
N GLY A 223 5.18 8.01 19.17
CA GLY A 223 4.13 8.59 18.34
C GLY A 223 2.75 8.64 19.01
N THR A 224 2.43 7.61 19.80
CA THR A 224 1.19 7.51 20.59
C THR A 224 1.15 8.62 21.63
N GLU A 225 2.25 8.80 22.37
CA GLU A 225 2.42 9.85 23.38
C GLU A 225 2.30 11.24 22.76
N LEU A 226 2.93 11.47 21.60
CA LEU A 226 2.92 12.76 20.92
C LEU A 226 1.51 13.23 20.56
N PHE A 227 0.60 12.32 20.17
CA PHE A 227 -0.80 12.70 19.94
C PHE A 227 -1.55 13.01 21.24
N LEU A 228 -1.29 12.25 22.31
CA LEU A 228 -1.90 12.51 23.61
C LEU A 228 -1.49 13.88 24.17
N ASP A 229 -0.22 14.24 24.03
CA ASP A 229 0.30 15.57 24.39
C ASP A 229 -0.38 16.66 23.57
N TYR A 230 -0.57 16.44 22.27
CA TYR A 230 -1.32 17.35 21.42
C TYR A 230 -2.78 17.52 21.87
N CYS A 231 -3.48 16.44 22.22
CA CYS A 231 -4.84 16.52 22.78
C CYS A 231 -4.87 17.32 24.09
N ALA A 232 -3.93 17.05 25.00
CA ALA A 232 -3.82 17.77 26.27
C ALA A 232 -3.55 19.27 26.05
N TYR A 233 -2.69 19.60 25.08
CA TYR A 233 -2.43 20.98 24.68
C TYR A 233 -3.67 21.67 24.11
N LYS A 234 -4.42 20.99 23.23
CA LYS A 234 -5.67 21.52 22.66
C LYS A 234 -6.74 21.76 23.71
N ALA A 235 -6.91 20.84 24.66
CA ALA A 235 -7.84 21.00 25.78
C ALA A 235 -7.51 22.25 26.62
N LYS A 236 -6.23 22.45 26.94
CA LYS A 236 -5.78 23.66 27.66
C LYS A 236 -6.06 24.94 26.87
N GLN A 237 -5.86 24.95 25.55
CA GLN A 237 -6.18 26.12 24.72
C GLN A 237 -7.69 26.42 24.67
N SER A 238 -8.55 25.40 24.61
CA SER A 238 -10.01 25.60 24.68
C SER A 238 -10.45 26.16 26.03
N ASP A 239 -9.83 25.72 27.13
CA ASP A 239 -10.14 26.25 28.45
C ASP A 239 -9.74 27.73 28.56
N THR A 240 -8.53 28.10 28.12
CA THR A 240 -8.06 29.49 28.15
C THR A 240 -8.91 30.41 27.27
N THR A 241 -9.30 29.96 26.07
CA THR A 241 -10.19 30.74 25.18
C THR A 241 -11.61 30.83 25.74
N GLY A 242 -12.10 29.78 26.42
CA GLY A 242 -13.36 29.81 27.17
C GLY A 242 -13.34 30.83 28.30
N VAL A 243 -12.23 30.92 29.05
CA VAL A 243 -12.01 31.94 30.09
C VAL A 243 -11.99 33.35 29.48
N SER A 244 -11.23 33.58 28.40
CA SER A 244 -11.22 34.89 27.72
C SER A 244 -12.56 35.27 27.10
N ARG A 245 -13.39 34.30 26.68
CA ARG A 245 -14.74 34.56 26.17
C ARG A 245 -15.71 34.87 27.31
N ARG A 246 -15.60 34.19 28.46
CA ARG A 246 -16.39 34.51 29.66
C ARG A 246 -16.04 35.89 30.22
N MET A 247 -14.76 36.25 30.28
CA MET A 247 -14.33 37.61 30.66
C MET A 247 -14.93 38.65 29.71
N ARG A 248 -14.79 38.49 28.38
CA ARG A 248 -15.38 39.42 27.41
C ARG A 248 -16.90 39.52 27.47
N MET A 249 -17.61 38.45 27.82
CA MET A 249 -19.06 38.51 28.03
C MET A 249 -19.43 39.21 29.34
N ARG A 250 -18.60 39.06 30.38
CA ARG A 250 -18.77 39.78 31.65
C ARG A 250 -18.52 41.28 31.48
N ASP A 251 -17.45 41.67 30.80
CA ASP A 251 -17.13 43.08 30.52
C ASP A 251 -18.24 43.76 29.70
N LYS A 252 -18.81 43.06 28.70
CA LYS A 252 -19.97 43.57 27.94
C LYS A 252 -21.24 43.71 28.78
N ALA A 253 -21.51 42.74 29.67
CA ALA A 253 -22.67 42.83 30.55
C ALA A 253 -22.54 44.01 31.53
N GLU A 254 -21.34 44.26 32.03
CA GLU A 254 -21.03 45.41 32.90
C GLU A 254 -21.14 46.76 32.15
N GLU A 255 -20.73 46.83 30.87
CA GLU A 255 -20.94 48.01 29.99
C GLU A 255 -22.43 48.29 29.68
N GLU A 256 -23.26 47.26 29.52
CA GLU A 256 -24.70 47.42 29.26
C GLU A 256 -25.48 47.86 30.51
N THR A 257 -25.05 47.48 31.71
CA THR A 257 -25.68 47.94 32.97
C THR A 257 -25.33 49.37 33.39
N CYS A 258 -24.29 49.96 32.80
CA CYS A 258 -23.83 51.33 33.12
C CYS A 258 -24.38 52.42 32.17
N LYS A 259 -25.30 52.07 31.26
CA LYS A 259 -26.02 53.01 30.40
C LYS A 259 -27.48 53.14 30.83
#